data_AF-A0A3D1A8D8-F1
#
_entry.id   AF-A0A3D1A8D8-F1
#
_cell.length_a   1.000
_cell.length_b   1.000
_cell.length_c   1.000
_cell.angle_alpha   90.00
_cell.angle_beta   90.00
_cell.angle_gamma   90.00
#
_symmetry.space_group_name_H-M   'P 1'
#
loop_
_entity.id
_entity.type
_entity.pdbx_description
1 polymer ?
#
loop_
_entity_poly.entity_id
_entity_poly.type
_entity_poly.pdbx_seq_one_letter_code
_entity_poly.pdbx_strand_id
1 'polypeptide(L)'
;MARPPSGTDLKLKAAGRQLLREQGITGLTVRGACRAAGVNTGMFHYYFGSKEEFLQAVLKEMYAEFMLNFKAGVSAGGTPRQRLKNALVEVGRFALGMRKTAPMLFADMAHGKTEAFSFASSNLTEHIRHIAALAAQCRPASAVKERSVPFMLAALVPVMIFPVLVAGIMERNGVKKLGGLSLEELRGEILSDEGVAARAEIALRGLGL
;
A
#
# COMPACT_ATOMS: atom_id res chain seq x y z
N MET A 1 -20.15 5.96 18.48
CA MET A 1 -19.10 6.70 19.21
C MET A 1 -17.79 5.92 19.09
N ALA A 2 -16.73 6.52 18.55
CA ALA A 2 -15.40 5.91 18.59
C ALA A 2 -14.88 5.95 20.03
N ARG A 3 -14.62 4.78 20.61
CA ARG A 3 -14.27 4.57 22.03
C ARG A 3 -12.75 4.69 22.24
N PRO A 4 -12.27 4.99 23.46
CA PRO A 4 -10.83 5.06 23.74
C PRO A 4 -10.17 3.71 23.45
N PRO A 5 -8.94 3.71 22.91
CA PRO A 5 -8.20 2.48 22.67
C PRO A 5 -8.01 1.72 23.99
N SER A 6 -8.45 0.49 23.99
CA SER A 6 -8.16 -0.49 25.03
C SER A 6 -6.91 -1.29 24.64
N GLY A 7 -6.30 -2.00 25.58
CA GLY A 7 -5.23 -2.94 25.23
C GLY A 7 -5.70 -4.07 24.28
N THR A 8 -7.00 -4.37 24.25
CA THR A 8 -7.56 -5.53 23.54
C THR A 8 -7.77 -5.25 22.05
N ASP A 9 -8.33 -4.10 21.67
CA ASP A 9 -8.48 -3.74 20.25
C ASP A 9 -7.13 -3.53 19.58
N LEU A 10 -6.14 -2.98 20.30
CA LEU A 10 -4.76 -2.87 19.81
C LEU A 10 -4.14 -4.24 19.54
N LYS A 11 -4.27 -5.20 20.48
CA LYS A 11 -3.80 -6.59 20.28
C LYS A 11 -4.48 -7.27 19.09
N LEU A 12 -5.79 -7.11 18.97
CA LEU A 12 -6.54 -7.66 17.84
C LEU A 12 -6.09 -7.04 16.51
N LYS A 13 -5.94 -5.72 16.41
CA LYS A 13 -5.46 -5.07 15.18
C LYS A 13 -4.03 -5.46 14.82
N ALA A 14 -3.13 -5.60 15.81
CA ALA A 14 -1.78 -6.10 15.60
C ALA A 14 -1.78 -7.54 15.05
N ALA A 15 -2.60 -8.43 15.62
CA ALA A 15 -2.79 -9.78 15.12
C ALA A 15 -3.37 -9.81 13.70
N GLY A 16 -4.37 -8.97 13.42
CA GLY A 16 -4.96 -8.84 12.08
C GLY A 16 -3.95 -8.37 11.04
N ARG A 17 -3.11 -7.38 11.39
CA ARG A 17 -2.02 -6.89 10.55
C ARG A 17 -1.01 -8.00 10.22
N GLN A 18 -0.62 -8.80 11.21
CA GLN A 18 0.26 -9.93 11.00
C GLN A 18 -0.35 -10.95 10.03
N LEU A 19 -1.60 -11.34 10.26
CA LEU A 19 -2.33 -12.28 9.38
C LEU A 19 -2.45 -11.75 7.94
N LEU A 20 -2.72 -10.46 7.76
CA LEU A 20 -2.76 -9.84 6.42
C LEU A 20 -1.39 -9.90 5.72
N ARG A 21 -0.29 -9.63 6.43
CA ARG A 21 1.06 -9.69 5.86
C ARG A 21 1.48 -11.11 5.50
N GLU A 22 1.11 -12.09 6.32
CA GLU A 22 1.55 -13.48 6.15
C GLU A 22 0.65 -14.28 5.20
N GLN A 23 -0.67 -14.07 5.28
CA GLN A 23 -1.69 -14.95 4.70
C GLN A 23 -2.73 -14.19 3.83
N GLY A 24 -2.63 -12.86 3.75
CA GLY A 24 -3.57 -12.02 3.00
C GLY A 24 -5.00 -12.01 3.58
N ILE A 25 -5.94 -11.47 2.81
CA ILE A 25 -7.35 -11.31 3.24
C ILE A 25 -8.04 -12.67 3.50
N THR A 26 -7.67 -13.69 2.73
CA THR A 26 -8.25 -15.04 2.87
C THR A 26 -7.87 -15.66 4.23
N GLY A 27 -6.63 -15.43 4.71
CA GLY A 27 -6.19 -15.90 6.02
C GLY A 27 -6.69 -15.08 7.21
N LEU A 28 -7.19 -13.86 6.98
CA LEU A 28 -7.78 -13.04 8.03
C LEU A 28 -9.12 -13.65 8.49
N THR A 29 -9.11 -14.38 9.60
CA THR A 29 -10.33 -14.97 10.19
C THR A 29 -10.53 -14.45 11.60
N VAL A 30 -11.78 -14.33 12.05
CA VAL A 30 -12.11 -13.91 13.42
C VAL A 30 -11.41 -14.81 14.45
N ARG A 31 -11.53 -16.13 14.28
CA ARG A 31 -10.86 -17.12 15.15
C ARG A 31 -9.34 -16.99 15.09
N GLY A 32 -8.75 -16.82 13.90
CA GLY A 32 -7.32 -16.63 13.74
C GLY A 32 -6.80 -15.40 14.44
N ALA A 33 -7.49 -14.26 14.29
CA ALA A 33 -7.14 -13.00 14.93
C ALA A 33 -7.26 -13.09 16.46
N CYS A 34 -8.36 -13.69 16.96
CA CYS A 34 -8.56 -13.95 18.39
C CYS A 34 -7.44 -14.82 18.98
N ARG A 35 -7.09 -15.92 18.29
CA ARG A 35 -6.02 -16.82 18.73
C ARG A 35 -4.67 -16.11 18.78
N ALA A 36 -4.31 -15.38 17.72
CA ALA A 36 -3.05 -14.65 17.65
C ALA A 36 -2.98 -13.50 18.67
N ALA A 37 -4.11 -12.88 19.01
CA ALA A 37 -4.18 -11.82 20.02
C ALA A 37 -4.27 -12.34 21.47
N GLY A 38 -4.54 -13.63 21.68
CA GLY A 38 -4.83 -14.20 23.00
C GLY A 38 -6.15 -13.67 23.59
N VAL A 39 -7.15 -13.42 22.73
CA VAL A 39 -8.43 -12.78 23.08
C VAL A 39 -9.57 -13.74 22.73
N ASN A 40 -10.64 -13.77 23.53
CA ASN A 40 -11.82 -14.59 23.21
C ASN A 40 -12.68 -13.95 22.10
N THR A 41 -13.46 -14.76 21.38
CA THR A 41 -14.31 -14.30 20.26
C THR A 41 -15.41 -13.33 20.67
N GLY A 42 -15.90 -13.39 21.92
CA GLY A 42 -16.88 -12.43 22.43
C GLY A 42 -16.33 -11.00 22.44
N MET A 43 -15.09 -10.82 22.88
CA MET A 43 -14.41 -9.52 22.85
C MET A 43 -14.16 -9.02 21.43
N PHE A 44 -13.92 -9.90 20.47
CA PHE A 44 -13.80 -9.47 19.07
C PHE A 44 -15.09 -8.82 18.58
N HIS A 45 -16.23 -9.48 18.73
CA HIS A 45 -17.52 -8.94 18.29
C HIS A 45 -17.89 -7.68 19.06
N TYR A 46 -17.51 -7.58 20.34
CA TYR A 46 -17.66 -6.36 21.13
C TYR A 46 -16.91 -5.16 20.54
N TYR A 47 -15.68 -5.34 20.02
CA TYR A 47 -14.88 -4.23 19.48
C TYR A 47 -15.13 -3.93 17.99
N PHE A 48 -15.31 -4.97 17.18
CA PHE A 48 -15.28 -4.83 15.72
C PHE A 48 -16.57 -5.21 15.03
N GLY A 49 -17.51 -5.90 15.68
CA GLY A 49 -18.76 -6.36 15.06
C GLY A 49 -18.54 -7.52 14.07
N SER A 50 -17.92 -7.23 12.93
CA SER A 50 -17.72 -8.13 11.80
C SER A 50 -16.25 -8.29 11.38
N LYS A 51 -15.96 -9.28 10.51
CA LYS A 51 -14.63 -9.45 9.89
C LYS A 51 -14.32 -8.28 8.96
N GLU A 52 -15.33 -7.75 8.30
CA GLU A 52 -15.23 -6.68 7.31
C GLU A 52 -14.87 -5.35 7.98
N GLU A 53 -15.56 -4.99 9.07
CA GLU A 53 -15.24 -3.82 9.89
C GLU A 53 -13.85 -3.95 10.53
N PHE A 54 -13.49 -5.16 10.97
CA PHE A 54 -12.14 -5.43 11.47
C PHE A 54 -11.07 -5.25 10.38
N LEU A 55 -11.28 -5.78 9.17
CA LEU A 55 -10.39 -5.59 8.03
C LEU A 55 -10.20 -4.09 7.73
N GLN A 56 -11.29 -3.33 7.69
CA GLN A 56 -11.24 -1.89 7.48
C GLN A 56 -10.46 -1.16 8.58
N ALA A 57 -10.65 -1.55 9.85
CA ALA A 57 -9.93 -0.98 10.99
C ALA A 57 -8.42 -1.25 10.90
N VAL A 58 -8.02 -2.48 10.55
CA VAL A 58 -6.61 -2.87 10.38
C VAL A 58 -5.99 -2.13 9.19
N LEU A 59 -6.68 -2.05 8.05
CA LEU A 59 -6.18 -1.33 6.87
C LEU A 59 -6.01 0.18 7.14
N LYS A 60 -6.93 0.80 7.88
CA LYS A 60 -6.81 2.19 8.34
C LYS A 60 -5.57 2.41 9.19
N GLU A 61 -5.29 1.50 10.12
CA GLU A 61 -4.10 1.61 10.98
C GLU A 61 -2.79 1.40 10.20
N MET A 62 -2.76 0.42 9.29
CA MET A 62 -1.61 0.20 8.40
C MET A 62 -1.35 1.43 7.53
N TYR A 63 -2.41 2.07 7.03
CA TYR A 63 -2.29 3.29 6.23
C TYR A 63 -1.84 4.50 7.07
N ALA A 64 -2.34 4.63 8.31
CA ALA A 64 -1.90 5.69 9.21
C ALA A 64 -0.39 5.60 9.52
N GLU A 65 0.12 4.39 9.77
CA GLU A 65 1.56 4.16 9.95
C GLU A 65 2.36 4.49 8.69
N PHE A 66 1.86 4.08 7.52
CA PHE A 66 2.44 4.51 6.24
C PHE A 66 2.49 6.03 6.12
N MET A 67 1.41 6.73 6.44
CA MET A 67 1.37 8.20 6.33
C MET A 67 2.37 8.89 7.27
N LEU A 68 2.68 8.31 8.44
CA LEU A 68 3.72 8.82 9.32
C LEU A 68 5.10 8.76 8.64
N ASN A 69 5.48 7.59 8.12
CA ASN A 69 6.76 7.39 7.42
C ASN A 69 6.83 8.23 6.14
N PHE A 70 5.74 8.26 5.38
CA PHE A 70 5.61 9.04 4.15
C PHE A 70 5.83 10.53 4.39
N LYS A 71 5.19 11.11 5.42
CA LYS A 71 5.34 12.53 5.76
C LYS A 71 6.76 12.86 6.20
N ALA A 72 7.42 11.97 6.94
CA ALA A 72 8.82 12.14 7.31
C ALA A 72 9.73 12.15 6.07
N GLY A 73 9.55 11.20 5.14
CA GLY A 73 10.34 11.11 3.90
C GLY A 73 10.13 12.30 2.95
N VAL A 74 8.90 12.82 2.88
CA VAL A 74 8.56 14.02 2.09
C VAL A 74 9.06 15.31 2.72
N SER A 75 9.14 15.38 4.05
CA SER A 75 9.61 16.57 4.76
C SER A 75 11.14 16.63 4.88
N ALA A 76 11.84 15.55 4.54
CA ALA A 76 13.29 15.56 4.44
C ALA A 76 13.73 16.65 3.44
N GLY A 77 14.63 17.54 3.88
CA GLY A 77 15.10 18.68 3.09
C GLY A 77 15.62 18.28 1.70
N GLY A 78 15.70 19.25 0.78
CA GLY A 78 16.17 19.03 -0.58
C GLY A 78 15.22 19.59 -1.65
N THR A 79 15.49 19.24 -2.90
CA THR A 79 14.72 19.74 -4.05
C THR A 79 13.33 19.09 -4.13
N PRO A 80 12.33 19.73 -4.78
CA PRO A 80 11.03 19.11 -5.04
C PRO A 80 11.14 17.74 -5.73
N ARG A 81 12.07 17.57 -6.68
CA ARG A 81 12.36 16.29 -7.34
C ARG A 81 12.77 15.22 -6.33
N GLN A 82 13.70 15.55 -5.42
CA GLN A 82 14.17 14.58 -4.43
C GLN A 82 13.05 14.17 -3.47
N ARG A 83 12.24 15.13 -3.02
CA ARG A 83 11.06 14.85 -2.18
C ARG A 83 10.02 14.00 -2.91
N LEU A 84 9.81 14.24 -4.21
CA LEU A 84 8.94 13.42 -5.04
C LEU A 84 9.47 11.97 -5.17
N LYS A 85 10.78 11.80 -5.35
CA LYS A 85 11.42 10.47 -5.35
C LYS A 85 11.18 9.75 -4.03
N ASN A 86 11.45 10.40 -2.90
CA ASN A 86 11.24 9.84 -1.58
C ASN A 86 9.78 9.44 -1.37
N ALA A 87 8.84 10.28 -1.80
CA ALA A 87 7.40 9.98 -1.75
C ALA A 87 7.06 8.68 -2.52
N LEU A 88 7.61 8.51 -3.72
CA LEU A 88 7.39 7.31 -4.53
C LEU A 88 8.01 6.06 -3.89
N VAL A 89 9.20 6.17 -3.30
CA VAL A 89 9.84 5.08 -2.54
C VAL A 89 8.97 4.61 -1.38
N GLU A 90 8.43 5.55 -0.59
CA GLU A 90 7.54 5.22 0.53
C GLU A 90 6.23 4.55 0.06
N VAL A 91 5.67 4.99 -1.08
CA VAL A 91 4.54 4.28 -1.72
C VAL A 91 4.93 2.85 -2.12
N GLY A 92 6.11 2.66 -2.68
CA GLY A 92 6.61 1.34 -3.06
C GLY A 92 6.78 0.39 -1.87
N ARG A 93 7.34 0.89 -0.76
CA ARG A 93 7.49 0.14 0.50
C ARG A 93 6.14 -0.23 1.10
N PHE A 94 5.19 0.70 1.11
CA PHE A 94 3.84 0.41 1.56
C PHE A 94 3.15 -0.64 0.69
N ALA A 95 3.24 -0.50 -0.64
CA ALA A 95 2.70 -1.47 -1.57
C ALA A 95 3.28 -2.87 -1.32
N LEU A 96 4.60 -2.97 -1.10
CA LEU A 96 5.27 -4.24 -0.77
C LEU A 96 4.72 -4.88 0.51
N GLY A 97 4.50 -4.09 1.56
CA GLY A 97 3.85 -4.54 2.79
C GLY A 97 2.41 -5.02 2.60
N MET A 98 1.77 -4.60 1.50
CA MET A 98 0.44 -5.03 1.09
C MET A 98 0.43 -6.16 0.05
N ARG A 99 1.59 -6.70 -0.38
CA ARG A 99 1.67 -7.64 -1.53
C ARG A 99 0.67 -8.80 -1.49
N LYS A 100 0.44 -9.40 -0.32
CA LYS A 100 -0.50 -10.52 -0.15
C LYS A 100 -1.98 -10.10 -0.02
N THR A 101 -2.22 -8.82 0.26
CA THR A 101 -3.55 -8.24 0.50
C THR A 101 -4.09 -7.50 -0.72
N ALA A 102 -3.22 -6.73 -1.39
CA ALA A 102 -3.57 -5.86 -2.51
C ALA A 102 -4.29 -6.58 -3.66
N PRO A 103 -3.88 -7.78 -4.13
CA PRO A 103 -4.58 -8.47 -5.22
C PRO A 103 -6.07 -8.67 -4.97
N MET A 104 -6.46 -9.03 -3.74
CA MET A 104 -7.87 -9.23 -3.40
C MET A 104 -8.64 -7.92 -3.29
N LEU A 105 -8.02 -6.87 -2.73
CA LEU A 105 -8.64 -5.53 -2.71
C LEU A 105 -8.87 -5.02 -4.14
N PHE A 106 -7.90 -5.20 -5.03
CA PHE A 106 -8.01 -4.82 -6.43
C PHE A 106 -9.08 -5.65 -7.17
N ALA A 107 -9.14 -6.95 -6.92
CA ALA A 107 -10.19 -7.80 -7.50
C ALA A 107 -11.59 -7.35 -7.02
N ASP A 108 -11.76 -7.08 -5.72
CA ASP A 108 -13.01 -6.59 -5.16
C ASP A 108 -13.45 -5.25 -5.80
N MET A 109 -12.51 -4.31 -5.99
CA MET A 109 -12.78 -3.05 -6.70
C MET A 109 -13.14 -3.28 -8.18
N ALA A 110 -12.44 -4.18 -8.88
CA ALA A 110 -12.68 -4.48 -10.28
C ALA A 110 -14.04 -5.17 -10.52
N HIS A 111 -14.50 -5.97 -9.55
CA HIS A 111 -15.83 -6.57 -9.56
C HIS A 111 -16.95 -5.63 -9.08
N GLY A 112 -16.64 -4.34 -8.84
CA GLY A 112 -17.64 -3.32 -8.53
C GLY A 112 -18.18 -3.39 -7.10
N LYS A 113 -17.46 -4.01 -6.15
CA LYS A 113 -17.83 -3.94 -4.72
C LYS A 113 -17.66 -2.51 -4.22
N THR A 114 -18.78 -1.81 -4.13
CA THR A 114 -18.84 -0.37 -3.83
C THR A 114 -18.27 -0.06 -2.45
N GLU A 115 -18.36 -0.97 -1.49
CA GLU A 115 -17.83 -0.79 -0.14
C GLU A 115 -16.31 -0.75 -0.12
N ALA A 116 -15.65 -1.65 -0.87
CA ALA A 116 -14.19 -1.69 -0.96
C ALA A 116 -13.65 -0.43 -1.67
N PHE A 117 -14.31 -0.02 -2.75
CA PHE A 117 -13.97 1.20 -3.47
C PHE A 117 -14.21 2.46 -2.61
N SER A 118 -15.37 2.56 -1.95
CA SER A 118 -15.73 3.67 -1.06
C SER A 118 -14.75 3.78 0.11
N PHE A 119 -14.38 2.65 0.71
CA PHE A 119 -13.36 2.61 1.75
C PHE A 119 -12.01 3.14 1.24
N ALA A 120 -11.50 2.61 0.11
CA ALA A 120 -10.21 3.03 -0.42
C ALA A 120 -10.18 4.52 -0.80
N SER A 121 -11.20 4.98 -1.53
CA SER A 121 -11.31 6.38 -1.99
C SER A 121 -11.54 7.38 -0.87
N SER A 122 -12.17 6.99 0.24
CA SER A 122 -12.42 7.87 1.38
C SER A 122 -11.29 7.86 2.42
N ASN A 123 -10.51 6.78 2.52
CA ASN A 123 -9.57 6.59 3.64
C ASN A 123 -8.11 6.52 3.21
N LEU A 124 -7.80 6.16 1.95
CA LEU A 124 -6.45 5.83 1.50
C LEU A 124 -5.93 6.80 0.43
N THR A 125 -6.25 8.09 0.51
CA THR A 125 -5.98 9.06 -0.58
C THR A 125 -5.02 10.19 -0.23
N GLU A 126 -4.69 10.38 1.05
CA GLU A 126 -3.85 11.50 1.52
C GLU A 126 -2.49 11.59 0.81
N HIS A 127 -1.79 10.46 0.64
CA HIS A 127 -0.50 10.40 -0.04
C HIS A 127 -0.56 10.90 -1.49
N ILE A 128 -1.63 10.59 -2.22
CA ILE A 128 -1.81 11.04 -3.61
C ILE A 128 -1.84 12.57 -3.68
N ARG A 129 -2.45 13.25 -2.70
CA ARG A 129 -2.48 14.71 -2.64
C ARG A 129 -1.08 15.30 -2.45
N HIS A 130 -0.25 14.70 -1.59
CA HIS A 130 1.13 15.14 -1.39
C HIS A 130 1.98 14.90 -2.64
N ILE A 131 1.85 13.75 -3.29
CA ILE A 131 2.55 13.45 -4.55
C ILE A 131 2.11 14.43 -5.63
N ALA A 132 0.82 14.75 -5.73
CA ALA A 132 0.29 15.73 -6.68
C ALA A 132 0.90 17.12 -6.47
N ALA A 133 1.01 17.57 -5.22
CA ALA A 133 1.61 18.86 -4.89
C ALA A 133 3.10 18.92 -5.26
N LEU A 134 3.85 17.84 -5.02
CA LEU A 134 5.26 17.73 -5.41
C LEU A 134 5.43 17.63 -6.93
N ALA A 135 4.59 16.86 -7.61
CA ALA A 135 4.58 16.75 -9.06
C ALA A 135 4.26 18.10 -9.71
N ALA A 136 3.31 18.88 -9.15
CA ALA A 136 3.01 20.23 -9.61
C ALA A 136 4.21 21.17 -9.50
N GLN A 137 5.01 21.08 -8.42
CA GLN A 137 6.25 21.85 -8.27
C GLN A 137 7.33 21.44 -9.28
N CYS A 138 7.39 20.16 -9.63
CA CYS A 138 8.36 19.65 -10.60
C CYS A 138 7.95 19.91 -12.05
N ARG A 139 6.64 20.05 -12.33
CA ARG A 139 6.07 20.14 -13.67
C ARG A 139 6.74 21.17 -14.58
N PRO A 140 7.02 22.42 -14.18
CA PRO A 140 7.61 23.42 -15.07
C PRO A 140 8.98 23.03 -15.64
N ALA A 141 9.75 22.24 -14.89
CA ALA A 141 11.08 21.75 -15.28
C ALA A 141 11.05 20.39 -15.99
N SER A 142 9.88 19.74 -16.08
CA SER A 142 9.72 18.43 -16.70
C SER A 142 9.56 18.51 -18.23
N ALA A 143 9.86 17.43 -18.93
CA ALA A 143 9.57 17.28 -20.36
C ALA A 143 8.06 17.26 -20.67
N VAL A 144 7.22 17.05 -19.64
CA VAL A 144 5.75 16.98 -19.74
C VAL A 144 5.06 18.22 -19.18
N LYS A 145 5.74 19.38 -19.17
CA LYS A 145 5.22 20.63 -18.57
C LYS A 145 3.85 21.08 -19.07
N GLU A 146 3.50 20.77 -20.32
CA GLU A 146 2.20 21.06 -20.95
C GLU A 146 1.09 20.07 -20.57
N ARG A 147 1.41 18.99 -19.83
CA ARG A 147 0.46 17.99 -19.37
C ARG A 147 -0.10 18.32 -18.00
N SER A 148 -1.23 17.71 -17.67
CA SER A 148 -1.87 17.87 -16.37
C SER A 148 -1.09 17.12 -15.28
N VAL A 149 -1.23 17.54 -14.02
CA VAL A 149 -0.66 16.81 -12.87
C VAL A 149 -1.21 15.37 -12.79
N PRO A 150 -2.52 15.10 -13.02
CA PRO A 150 -3.03 13.73 -13.13
C PRO A 150 -2.31 12.86 -14.16
N PHE A 151 -1.88 13.42 -15.30
CA PHE A 151 -1.06 12.69 -16.27
C PHE A 151 0.27 12.25 -15.67
N MET A 152 0.96 13.14 -14.94
CA MET A 152 2.19 12.80 -14.23
C MET A 152 1.95 11.71 -13.18
N LEU A 153 0.86 11.79 -12.40
CA LEU A 153 0.52 10.77 -11.40
C LEU A 153 0.29 9.39 -12.04
N ALA A 154 -0.42 9.35 -13.17
CA ALA A 154 -0.67 8.13 -13.93
C ALA A 154 0.63 7.50 -14.47
N ALA A 155 1.69 8.29 -14.68
CA ALA A 155 3.00 7.80 -15.08
C ALA A 155 3.90 7.39 -13.90
N LEU A 156 3.76 8.04 -12.74
CA LEU A 156 4.64 7.84 -11.58
C LEU A 156 4.16 6.74 -10.63
N VAL A 157 2.88 6.76 -10.25
CA VAL A 157 2.36 5.92 -9.16
C VAL A 157 2.22 4.45 -9.57
N PRO A 158 1.71 4.09 -10.76
CA PRO A 158 1.58 2.69 -11.16
C PRO A 158 2.91 1.94 -11.20
N VAL A 159 4.02 2.61 -11.52
CA VAL A 159 5.37 2.01 -11.51
C VAL A 159 5.74 1.49 -10.12
N MET A 160 5.19 2.08 -9.06
CA MET A 160 5.42 1.64 -7.68
C MET A 160 4.50 0.49 -7.26
N ILE A 161 3.24 0.51 -7.69
CA ILE A 161 2.17 -0.40 -7.22
C ILE A 161 2.03 -1.64 -8.10
N PHE A 162 2.00 -1.47 -9.42
CA PHE A 162 1.65 -2.53 -10.36
C PHE A 162 2.62 -3.73 -10.32
N PRO A 163 3.96 -3.56 -10.24
CA PRO A 163 4.87 -4.69 -10.10
C PRO A 163 4.60 -5.53 -8.83
N VAL A 164 4.23 -4.88 -7.72
CA VAL A 164 3.89 -5.56 -6.47
C VAL A 164 2.58 -6.34 -6.61
N LEU A 165 1.58 -5.72 -7.23
CA LEU A 165 0.28 -6.34 -7.50
C LEU A 165 0.45 -7.61 -8.35
N VAL A 166 1.17 -7.50 -9.47
CA VAL A 166 1.46 -8.63 -10.37
C VAL A 166 2.25 -9.71 -9.65
N ALA A 167 3.29 -9.35 -8.90
CA ALA A 167 4.07 -10.32 -8.13
C ALA A 167 3.20 -11.08 -7.10
N GLY A 168 2.28 -10.39 -6.43
CA GLY A 168 1.32 -11.01 -5.51
C GLY A 168 0.35 -11.97 -6.21
N ILE A 169 -0.13 -11.62 -7.41
CA ILE A 169 -0.96 -12.49 -8.25
C ILE A 169 -0.18 -13.74 -8.67
N MET A 170 1.06 -13.57 -9.15
CA MET A 170 1.92 -14.67 -9.58
C MET A 170 2.22 -15.64 -8.43
N GLU A 171 2.60 -15.11 -7.25
CA GLU A 171 2.84 -15.91 -6.04
C GLU A 171 1.60 -16.73 -5.66
N ARG A 172 0.41 -16.12 -5.69
CA ARG A 172 -0.85 -16.79 -5.38
C ARG A 172 -1.20 -17.92 -6.35
N ASN A 173 -0.81 -17.80 -7.61
CA ASN A 173 -1.05 -18.79 -8.65
C ASN A 173 0.09 -19.81 -8.79
N GLY A 174 1.04 -19.84 -7.86
CA GLY A 174 2.12 -20.82 -7.85
C GLY A 174 3.12 -20.67 -9.01
N VAL A 175 3.19 -19.49 -9.64
CA VAL A 175 4.15 -19.23 -10.72
C VAL A 175 5.57 -19.20 -10.13
N LYS A 176 6.47 -20.01 -10.68
CA LYS A 176 7.86 -20.12 -10.19
C LYS A 176 8.89 -19.46 -11.11
N LYS A 177 8.58 -19.28 -12.39
CA LYS A 177 9.48 -18.71 -13.39
C LYS A 177 8.74 -17.74 -14.31
N LEU A 178 9.44 -16.74 -14.82
CA LEU A 178 8.95 -15.79 -15.83
C LEU A 178 10.08 -15.44 -16.78
N GLY A 179 9.88 -15.62 -18.09
CA GLY A 179 10.91 -15.30 -19.08
C GLY A 179 12.23 -16.07 -18.90
N GLY A 180 12.18 -17.27 -18.32
CA GLY A 180 13.37 -18.09 -18.02
C GLY A 180 14.03 -17.81 -16.66
N LEU A 181 13.70 -16.69 -16.00
CA LEU A 181 14.24 -16.32 -14.68
C LEU A 181 13.37 -16.85 -13.54
N SER A 182 13.97 -17.06 -12.37
CA SER A 182 13.22 -17.40 -11.16
C SER A 182 12.37 -16.22 -10.71
N LEU A 183 11.13 -16.48 -10.28
CA LEU A 183 10.30 -15.44 -9.67
C LEU A 183 10.93 -14.92 -8.37
N GLU A 184 11.72 -15.74 -7.67
CA GLU A 184 12.43 -15.30 -6.48
C GLU A 184 13.50 -14.26 -6.79
N GLU A 185 14.32 -14.51 -7.82
CA GLU A 185 15.34 -13.59 -8.31
C GLU A 185 14.71 -12.27 -8.79
N LEU A 186 13.67 -12.36 -9.61
CA LEU A 186 12.92 -11.20 -10.10
C LEU A 186 12.32 -10.38 -8.97
N ARG A 187 11.82 -11.02 -7.90
CA ARG A 187 11.34 -10.28 -6.72
C ARG A 187 12.50 -9.62 -5.97
N GLY A 188 13.64 -10.30 -5.84
CA GLY A 188 14.85 -9.72 -5.25
C GLY A 188 15.34 -8.50 -6.02
N GLU A 189 15.23 -8.49 -7.34
CA GLU A 189 15.60 -7.36 -8.18
C GLU A 189 14.55 -6.23 -8.15
N ILE A 190 13.27 -6.55 -8.36
CA ILE A 190 12.21 -5.55 -8.59
C ILE A 190 11.64 -4.97 -7.28
N LEU A 191 11.59 -5.80 -6.24
CA LEU A 191 10.88 -5.51 -4.99
C LEU A 191 11.80 -5.28 -3.78
N SER A 192 13.12 -5.40 -3.93
CA SER A 192 14.09 -4.94 -2.92
C SER A 192 14.00 -3.44 -2.68
N ASP A 193 14.60 -2.95 -1.59
CA ASP A 193 14.71 -1.52 -1.33
C ASP A 193 15.43 -0.79 -2.48
N GLU A 194 16.51 -1.39 -3.02
CA GLU A 194 17.23 -0.89 -4.19
C GLU A 194 16.34 -0.88 -5.43
N GLY A 195 15.59 -1.96 -5.70
CA GLY A 195 14.66 -2.08 -6.81
C GLY A 195 13.53 -1.05 -6.76
N VAL A 196 12.97 -0.83 -5.58
CA VAL A 196 11.97 0.22 -5.30
C VAL A 196 12.56 1.60 -5.59
N ALA A 197 13.76 1.90 -5.08
CA ALA A 197 14.43 3.17 -5.32
C ALA A 197 14.79 3.41 -6.80
N ALA A 198 15.24 2.36 -7.49
CA ALA A 198 15.56 2.40 -8.92
C ALA A 198 14.30 2.65 -9.76
N ARG A 199 13.18 1.98 -9.47
CA ARG A 199 11.89 2.21 -10.14
C ARG A 199 11.38 3.65 -9.96
N ALA A 200 11.50 4.21 -8.75
CA ALA A 200 11.16 5.60 -8.50
C ALA A 200 12.03 6.57 -9.33
N GLU A 201 13.34 6.30 -9.43
CA GLU A 201 14.25 7.08 -10.28
C GLU A 201 13.92 6.97 -11.76
N ILE A 202 13.65 5.76 -12.27
CA ILE A 202 13.26 5.50 -13.66
C ILE A 202 11.99 6.29 -14.00
N ALA A 203 10.98 6.26 -13.12
CA ALA A 203 9.73 6.97 -13.34
C ALA A 203 9.95 8.49 -13.45
N LEU A 204 10.81 9.07 -12.59
CA LEU A 204 11.14 10.49 -12.66
C LEU A 204 11.91 10.86 -13.92
N ARG A 205 12.95 10.08 -14.27
CA ARG A 205 13.70 10.30 -15.52
C ARG A 205 12.82 10.19 -16.75
N GLY A 206 11.82 9.31 -16.73
CA GLY A 206 10.81 9.18 -17.79
C GLY A 206 9.97 10.44 -18.01
N LEU A 207 9.83 11.31 -16.99
CA LEU A 207 9.20 12.63 -17.11
C LEU A 207 10.19 13.73 -17.53
N GLY A 208 11.45 13.39 -17.78
CA GLY A 208 12.53 14.36 -17.99
C GLY A 208 12.89 15.14 -16.72
N LEU A 209 12.61 14.58 -15.54
CA LEU A 209 12.94 15.20 -14.25
C LEU A 209 14.33 14.85 -13.76
#